data_AF-A0A7V1MLE7-F1
#
_entry.id   AF-A0A7V1MLE7-F1
#
_cell.length_a   1.000
_cell.length_b   1.000
_cell.length_c   1.000
_cell.angle_alpha   90.00
_cell.angle_beta   90.00
_cell.angle_gamma   90.00
#
_symmetry.space_group_name_H-M   'P 1'
#
loop_
_entity.id
_entity.type
_entity.pdbx_description
1 polymer ?
#
loop_
_entity_poly.entity_id
_entity_poly.type
_entity_poly.pdbx_seq_one_letter_code
_entity_poly.pdbx_strand_id
1 'polypeptide(L)' 'MAKEKDFNEPCPCGSGKSHGACCGRNELCSCGSGKPAGECCFKEK' A
#
# COMPACT_ATOMS: atom_id res chain seq x y z
N MET A 1 15.30 -6.01 -7.50
CA MET A 1 14.34 -5.07 -8.12
C MET A 1 12.99 -5.32 -7.46
N ALA A 2 12.80 -4.86 -6.21
CA ALA A 2 11.50 -4.94 -5.56
C ALA A 2 10.64 -3.87 -6.20
N LYS A 3 9.53 -4.29 -6.81
CA LYS A 3 8.62 -3.46 -7.57
C LYS A 3 8.18 -2.27 -6.70
N GLU A 4 8.70 -1.08 -6.99
CA GLU A 4 8.12 0.20 -6.62
C GLU A 4 6.75 0.24 -7.29
N LYS A 5 5.78 -0.40 -6.64
CA LYS A 5 4.40 -0.49 -7.12
C LYS A 5 3.82 0.87 -6.80
N ASP A 6 3.70 1.71 -7.82
CA ASP A 6 3.36 3.12 -7.64
C ASP A 6 2.04 3.20 -6.89
N PHE A 7 2.09 3.66 -5.63
CA PHE A 7 0.94 3.60 -4.74
C PHE A 7 -0.19 4.54 -5.16
N ASN A 8 0.07 5.45 -6.11
CA ASN A 8 -0.91 6.33 -6.73
C ASN A 8 -1.65 5.69 -7.91
N GLU A 9 -1.15 4.57 -8.45
CA GLU A 9 -1.82 3.87 -9.54
C GLU A 9 -3.22 3.36 -9.10
N PRO A 10 -4.24 3.37 -9.96
CA PRO A 10 -5.55 2.84 -9.59
C PRO A 10 -5.46 1.36 -9.23
N CYS A 11 -6.13 0.95 -8.15
CA CYS A 11 -6.08 -0.43 -7.69
C CYS A 11 -6.66 -1.38 -8.75
N PRO A 12 -5.90 -2.42 -9.18
CA PRO A 12 -6.39 -3.39 -10.16
C PRO A 12 -7.52 -4.29 -9.61
N CYS A 13 -7.78 -4.21 -8.30
CA CYS A 13 -8.90 -4.88 -7.63
C CYS A 13 -10.28 -4.31 -8.04
N GLY A 14 -10.33 -3.21 -8.80
CA GLY A 14 -11.59 -2.62 -9.28
C GLY A 14 -12.32 -1.77 -8.24
N SER A 15 -11.71 -1.50 -7.07
CA SER A 15 -12.34 -0.69 -6.02
C SER A 15 -12.42 0.82 -6.34
N GLY A 16 -11.83 1.29 -7.45
CA GLY A 16 -11.82 2.71 -7.84
C GLY A 16 -10.95 3.62 -6.96
N LYS A 17 -10.19 3.05 -6.02
CA LYS A 17 -9.23 3.75 -5.15
C LYS A 17 -7.81 3.53 -5.64
N SER A 18 -6.88 4.42 -5.30
CA SER A 18 -5.44 4.21 -5.56
C SER A 18 -4.92 2.98 -4.82
N HIS A 19 -3.91 2.33 -5.38
CA HIS A 19 -3.36 1.06 -4.93
C HIS A 19 -2.91 1.17 -3.47
N GLY A 20 -2.18 2.22 -3.07
CA GLY A 20 -1.77 2.46 -1.67
C GLY A 20 -2.90 2.74 -0.70
N ALA A 21 -4.04 3.25 -1.18
CA ALA A 21 -5.24 3.48 -0.38
C ALA A 21 -6.21 2.28 -0.38
N CYS A 22 -5.87 1.20 -1.09
CA CYS A 22 -6.69 0.01 -1.25
C CYS A 22 -5.90 -1.26 -0.89
N CYS A 23 -5.52 -2.08 -1.87
CA CYS A 23 -4.74 -3.29 -1.61
C CYS A 23 -3.39 -3.00 -0.95
N GLY A 24 -2.77 -1.87 -1.28
CA GLY A 24 -1.49 -1.45 -0.73
C GLY A 24 -1.53 -0.83 0.66
N ARG A 25 -2.73 -0.58 1.21
CA ARG A 25 -2.86 -0.38 2.66
C ARG A 25 -2.71 -1.72 3.41
N ASN A 26 -3.20 -2.81 2.82
CA ASN A 26 -3.13 -4.16 3.41
C ASN A 26 -1.86 -4.93 3.05
N GLU A 27 -1.07 -4.47 2.08
CA GLU A 27 0.21 -5.10 1.76
C GLU A 27 1.21 -4.91 2.89
N LEU A 28 2.04 -5.92 3.15
CA LEU A 28 3.04 -5.88 4.21
C LEU A 28 4.10 -4.82 3.88
N CYS A 29 4.33 -3.91 4.82
CA CYS A 29 5.38 -2.92 4.65
C CYS A 29 6.74 -3.63 4.62
N SER A 30 7.52 -3.39 3.56
CA SER A 30 8.85 -3.98 3.40
C SER A 30 9.88 -3.48 4.42
N CYS A 31 9.50 -2.53 5.30
CA CYS A 31 10.34 -2.06 6.40
C CYS A 31 10.56 -3.10 7.53
N GLY A 32 9.96 -4.29 7.42
CA GLY A 32 10.15 -5.38 8.38
C GLY A 32 9.32 -5.26 9.66
N SER A 33 8.49 -4.23 9.80
CA SER A 33 7.66 -3.99 11.00
C SER A 33 6.52 -5.00 11.21
N GLY A 34 6.32 -5.97 10.31
CA GLY A 34 5.25 -6.98 10.41
C GLY A 34 3.83 -6.40 10.37
N LYS A 35 3.67 -5.13 9.98
CA LYS A 35 2.40 -4.42 9.91
C LYS A 35 2.05 -4.01 8.49
N PRO A 36 0.75 -3.91 8.16
CA PRO A 36 0.30 -3.38 6.88
C PRO A 36 0.94 -2.01 6.60
N ALA A 37 1.39 -1.79 5.36
CA ALA A 37 2.01 -0.54 4.92
C ALA A 37 1.08 0.65 5.19
N GLY A 38 -0.23 0.45 5.07
CA GLY A 38 -1.25 1.43 5.38
C GLY A 38 -1.31 1.89 6.85
N GLU A 39 -0.71 1.12 7.76
CA GLU A 39 -0.67 1.41 9.20
C GLU A 39 0.76 1.74 9.68
N CYS A 40 1.78 1.26 8.97
CA CYS A 40 3.18 1.52 9.29
C CYS A 40 3.76 2.75 8.57
N CYS A 41 3.60 2.83 7.24
CA CYS A 41 4.15 3.93 6.42
C CYS A 41 3.10 5.01 6.13
N PHE A 42 1.83 4.65 5.93
CA PHE A 42 0.74 5.60 5.68
C PHE A 42 0.00 5.99 6.96
N LYS A 43 0.73 6.16 8.07
CA LYS A 43 0.15 6.64 9.32
C LYS A 43 -0.35 8.08 9.07
N GLU A 44 -1.64 8.20 8.77
CA GLU A 44 -2.36 9.47 8.70
C GLU A 44 -2.11 10.19 10.04
N LYS A 45 -1.52 11.38 9.99
CA LYS A 45 -1.42 12.26 11.16
C LYS A 45 -2.81 12.77 11.52
#